data_AF-A0A2G4HM28-F1
#
_entry.id   AF-A0A2G4HM28-F1
#
_cell.length_a   1.000
_cell.length_b   1.000
_cell.length_c   1.000
_cell.angle_alpha   90.00
_cell.angle_beta   90.00
_cell.angle_gamma   90.00
#
_symmetry.space_group_name_H-M   'P 1'
#
loop_
_entity.id
_entity.type
_entity.pdbx_description
1 polymer ?
#
loop_
_entity_poly.entity_id
_entity_poly.type
_entity_poly.pdbx_seq_one_letter_code
_entity_poly.pdbx_strand_id
1 'polypeptide(L)' 'MTGPAAEPARHGGNLAQAAERLGCRPGQILDASASLVPFGPPWALRAALLAAPLRPYP' A
#
# COMPACT_ATOMS: atom_id res chain seq x y z
N MET A 1 -21.32 9.67 -10.52
CA MET A 1 -20.54 9.39 -11.74
C MET A 1 -19.54 8.30 -11.39
N THR A 2 -19.86 7.05 -11.70
CA THR A 2 -18.94 5.92 -11.49
C THR A 2 -17.96 5.93 -12.65
N GLY A 3 -16.68 6.18 -12.39
CA GLY A 3 -15.62 6.03 -13.40
C GLY A 3 -15.54 4.59 -13.90
N PRO A 4 -14.83 4.33 -15.01
CA PRO A 4 -14.63 2.96 -15.49
C PRO A 4 -14.04 2.11 -14.36
N ALA A 5 -14.60 0.93 -14.12
CA ALA A 5 -14.09 0.01 -13.11
C ALA A 5 -12.60 -0.28 -13.41
N ALA A 6 -11.71 0.10 -12.49
CA ALA A 6 -10.28 -0.13 -12.64
C ALA A 6 -10.01 -1.63 -12.80
N GLU A 7 -9.21 -1.99 -13.82
CA GLU A 7 -8.77 -3.37 -14.05
C GLU A 7 -8.18 -3.99 -12.76
N PRO A 8 -8.52 -5.24 -12.43
CA PRO A 8 -8.08 -5.86 -11.19
C PRO A 8 -6.55 -5.89 -11.10
N ALA A 9 -6.01 -5.50 -9.94
CA ALA A 9 -4.58 -5.57 -9.70
C ALA A 9 -4.06 -6.99 -9.93
N ARG A 10 -2.92 -7.10 -10.62
CA ARG A 10 -2.25 -8.39 -10.89
C ARG A 10 -1.76 -9.08 -9.61
N HIS A 11 -1.56 -8.33 -8.52
CA HIS A 11 -1.08 -8.80 -7.23
C HIS A 11 -1.89 -8.16 -6.10
N GLY A 12 -1.85 -8.79 -4.92
CA GLY A 12 -2.39 -8.20 -3.69
C GLY A 12 -1.59 -7.00 -3.19
N GLY A 13 -2.09 -6.33 -2.14
CA GLY A 13 -1.46 -5.14 -1.55
C GLY A 13 -1.95 -3.80 -2.12
N ASN A 14 -2.83 -3.80 -3.13
CA ASN A 14 -3.37 -2.56 -3.70
C ASN A 14 -4.56 -2.02 -2.89
N LEU A 15 -4.25 -1.51 -1.69
CA LEU A 15 -5.23 -0.92 -0.77
C LEU A 15 -5.98 0.27 -1.36
N ALA A 16 -5.36 1.06 -2.24
CA ALA A 16 -5.99 2.22 -2.86
C ALA A 16 -7.14 1.78 -3.78
N GLN A 17 -6.89 0.82 -4.67
CA GLN A 17 -7.92 0.26 -5.54
C GLN A 17 -9.02 -0.45 -4.74
N ALA A 18 -8.66 -1.18 -3.68
CA ALA A 18 -9.63 -1.85 -2.82
C ALA A 18 -10.56 -0.83 -2.11
N ALA A 19 -10.00 0.25 -1.59
CA ALA A 19 -10.74 1.34 -0.96
C ALA A 19 -11.70 2.04 -1.92
N GLU A 20 -11.26 2.32 -3.15
CA GLU A 20 -12.10 2.89 -4.19
C GLU A 20 -13.30 2.00 -4.50
N ARG A 21 -13.08 0.69 -4.68
CA ARG A 21 -14.14 -0.28 -4.95
C ARG A 21 -15.13 -0.44 -3.80
N LEU A 22 -14.67 -0.31 -2.56
CA LEU A 22 -15.49 -0.43 -1.36
C LEU A 22 -16.12 0.90 -0.92
N GLY A 23 -15.79 2.01 -1.57
CA GLY A 23 -16.27 3.34 -1.19
C GLY A 23 -15.84 3.77 0.22
N CYS A 24 -14.67 3.30 0.68
CA CYS A 24 -14.15 3.58 2.02
C CYS A 24 -12.74 4.17 1.98
N ARG A 25 -12.19 4.54 3.15
CA ARG A 25 -10.79 4.99 3.26
C ARG A 25 -9.85 3.77 3.34
N PRO A 26 -8.63 3.81 2.77
CA PRO A 26 -7.68 2.69 2.84
C PRO A 26 -7.41 2.20 4.27
N GLY A 27 -7.32 3.11 5.26
CA GLY A 27 -7.11 2.76 6.66
C GLY A 27 -8.27 2.03 7.34
N GLN A 28 -9.41 1.85 6.66
CA GLN A 28 -10.55 1.06 7.15
C GLN A 28 -10.50 -0.39 6.66
N ILE A 29 -9.50 -0.76 5.86
CA ILE A 29 -9.35 -2.09 5.29
C ILE A 29 -8.28 -2.86 6.07
N LEU A 30 -8.63 -4.06 6.50
CA LEU A 30 -7.65 -5.07 6.91
C LEU A 30 -7.15 -5.80 5.67
N ASP A 31 -5.92 -5.55 5.26
CA ASP A 31 -5.34 -6.16 4.06
C ASP A 31 -4.65 -7.49 4.37
N ALA A 32 -5.27 -8.59 3.94
CA ALA A 32 -4.71 -9.94 3.96
C ALA A 32 -4.30 -10.44 2.55
N SER A 33 -4.32 -9.56 1.54
CA SER A 33 -3.99 -9.93 0.17
C SER A 33 -2.48 -9.92 -0.12
N ALA A 34 -1.68 -9.28 0.73
CA ALA A 34 -0.22 -9.27 0.69
C ALA A 34 0.39 -10.01 1.89
N SER A 35 1.44 -10.78 1.64
CA SER A 35 2.18 -11.49 2.70
C SER A 35 3.16 -10.55 3.39
N LEU A 36 2.69 -9.80 4.39
CA LEU A 36 3.51 -8.93 5.22
C LEU A 36 3.47 -9.38 6.68
N VAL A 37 4.53 -9.07 7.42
CA VAL A 37 4.51 -9.16 8.88
C VAL A 37 3.67 -8.00 9.45
N PRO A 38 2.97 -8.19 10.59
CA PRO A 38 2.10 -7.16 11.16
C PRO A 38 2.87 -6.05 11.91
N PHE A 39 4.20 -6.09 11.88
CA PHE A 39 5.07 -5.13 12.57
C PHE A 39 5.60 -4.09 11.59
N GLY A 40 5.76 -2.85 12.05
CA GLY A 40 6.41 -1.81 11.27
C GLY A 40 7.90 -2.08 11.02
N PRO A 41 8.55 -1.33 10.11
CA PRO A 41 9.98 -1.44 9.85
C PRO A 41 10.81 -1.28 11.14
N PRO A 42 11.87 -2.09 11.35
CA PRO A 42 12.75 -1.96 12.51
C PRO A 42 13.38 -0.55 12.63
N TRP A 43 13.69 -0.12 13.85
CA TRP A 43 14.23 1.22 14.12
C TRP A 43 15.49 1.54 13.31
N ALA A 44 16.39 0.56 13.17
CA ALA A 44 17.64 0.71 12.42
C ALA A 44 17.36 0.99 10.92
N LEU A 45 16.36 0.30 10.35
CA LEU A 45 15.93 0.54 8.97
C LEU A 45 15.30 1.92 8.83
N ARG A 46 14.47 2.35 9.79
CA ARG A 46 13.88 3.70 9.78
C ARG A 46 14.97 4.79 9.82
N ALA A 47 15.98 4.63 10.67
CA ALA A 47 17.09 5.57 10.75
C ALA A 47 17.91 5.61 9.46
N ALA A 48 18.21 4.44 8.87
CA ALA A 48 18.94 4.37 7.60
C ALA A 48 18.16 5.03 6.45
N LEU A 49 16.84 4.82 6.37
CA LEU A 49 15.98 5.43 5.35
C LEU A 49 15.96 6.96 5.43
N LEU A 50 16.00 7.52 6.65
CA LEU A 50 16.04 8.98 6.85
C LEU A 50 17.38 9.60 6.42
N ALA A 51 18.47 8.85 6.51
CA ALA A 51 19.81 9.29 6.11
C ALA A 51 20.13 8.98 4.63
N ALA A 52 19.37 8.09 4.00
CA ALA A 52 19.65 7.64 2.65
C ALA A 52 19.30 8.72 1.59
N PRO A 53 20.14 8.93 0.57
CA PRO A 53 19.80 9.78 -0.57
C PRO A 53 18.83 9.04 -1.50
N LEU A 54 17.57 8.91 -1.08
CA LEU A 54 16.52 8.25 -1.85
C LEU A 54 16.22 9.04 -3.13
N ARG A 55 16.10 8.33 -4.24
CA ARG A 55 15.67 8.87 -5.53
C ARG A 55 14.51 8.04 -6.02
N PRO A 56 13.50 8.65 -6.66
CA PRO A 56 12.46 7.88 -7.35
C PRO A 56 13.12 6.88 -8.32
N TYR A 57 12.79 5.61 -8.18
CA TYR A 57 13.14 4.60 -9.17
C TYR A 57 12.19 4.77 -10.36
N PRO A 58 12.68 4.72 -11.61
CA PRO A 58 11.82 4.73 -12.79
C PRO A 58 10.82 3.58 -12.81
#